data_AF-A0A9E5T9Y5-F1
#
_entry.id   AF-A0A9E5T9Y5-F1
#
_cell.length_a   1.000
_cell.length_b   1.000
_cell.length_c   1.000
_cell.angle_alpha   90.00
_cell.angle_beta   90.00
_cell.angle_gamma   90.00
#
_symmetry.space_group_name_H-M   'P 1'
#
loop_
_entity.id
_entity.type
_entity.pdbx_description
1 polymer ?
#
loop_
_entity_poly.entity_id
_entity_poly.type
_entity_poly.pdbx_seq_one_letter_code
_entity_poly.pdbx_strand_id
1 'polypeptide(L)'
;FGIDSPRVAVCALNPHAGEWGVLGKEEMETIIPAIEQARKEKITISGPLPGDKGIYDTAGGRYDFAVVMYHDQGQVPVKLLSYTKSVNVTL
;
A
#
# COMPACT_ATOMS: atom_id res chain seq x y z
N PHE A 1 4.88 -5.97 16.09
CA PHE A 1 4.75 -7.10 15.15
C PHE A 1 5.98 -8.02 15.10
N GLY A 2 7.19 -7.59 15.50
CA GLY A 2 8.35 -8.50 15.62
C GLY A 2 8.85 -9.06 14.28
N ILE A 3 8.72 -8.28 13.20
CA ILE A 3 9.11 -8.66 11.84
C ILE A 3 10.39 -7.91 11.50
N ASP A 4 11.51 -8.63 11.35
CA ASP A 4 12.84 -8.05 11.15
C ASP A 4 12.98 -7.34 9.80
N SER A 5 12.34 -7.86 8.74
CA SER A 5 12.35 -7.27 7.40
C SER A 5 10.93 -7.29 6.81
N PRO A 6 10.06 -6.34 7.18
CA PRO A 6 8.67 -6.34 6.76
C PRO A 6 8.57 -6.06 5.25
N ARG A 7 7.78 -6.87 4.56
CA ARG A 7 7.44 -6.70 3.14
C ARG A 7 6.27 -5.71 3.06
N VAL A 8 6.53 -4.52 2.56
CA VAL A 8 5.54 -3.44 2.48
C VAL A 8 5.03 -3.31 1.04
N ALA A 9 3.70 -3.35 0.89
CA ALA A 9 3.03 -2.92 -0.33
C ALA A 9 2.67 -1.43 -0.22
N VAL A 10 2.92 -0.66 -1.26
CA VAL A 10 2.43 0.72 -1.39
C VAL A 10 1.37 0.74 -2.47
N CYS A 11 0.15 1.15 -2.11
CA CYS A 11 -0.93 1.33 -3.06
C CYS A 11 -0.72 2.61 -3.85
N ALA A 12 -1.21 2.62 -5.09
CA ALA A 12 -1.38 3.81 -5.88
C ALA A 12 -2.49 4.70 -5.31
N LEU A 13 -2.42 6.00 -5.61
CA LEU A 13 -3.52 6.93 -5.39
C LEU A 13 -4.57 6.74 -6.46
N ASN A 14 -4.12 6.71 -7.72
CA ASN A 14 -4.98 6.64 -8.88
C ASN A 14 -5.31 5.18 -9.26
N PRO A 15 -6.47 4.95 -9.90
CA PRO A 15 -6.78 3.65 -10.48
C PRO A 15 -5.65 3.19 -11.41
N HIS A 16 -5.37 1.88 -11.41
CA HIS A 16 -4.35 1.27 -12.27
C HIS A 16 -2.95 1.89 -12.10
N ALA A 17 -2.66 2.47 -10.93
CA ALA A 17 -1.41 3.19 -10.70
C ALA A 17 -1.15 4.34 -11.69
N GLY A 18 -2.22 5.08 -12.01
CA GLY A 18 -2.17 6.24 -12.89
C GLY A 18 -2.18 5.90 -14.38
N GLU A 19 -2.18 4.61 -14.76
CA GLU A 19 -2.20 4.14 -16.17
C GLU A 19 -1.19 4.92 -17.04
N TRP A 20 0.10 4.86 -16.66
CA TRP A 20 1.18 5.59 -17.34
C TRP A 20 1.01 7.11 -17.41
N GLY A 21 0.29 7.69 -16.45
CA GLY A 21 0.01 9.12 -16.40
C GLY A 21 -1.33 9.54 -16.99
N VAL A 22 -2.09 8.62 -17.58
CA VAL A 22 -3.40 8.90 -18.19
C VAL A 22 -4.46 9.21 -17.12
N LEU A 23 -4.38 8.56 -15.96
CA LEU A 23 -5.35 8.68 -14.87
C LEU A 23 -4.83 9.50 -13.68
N GLY A 24 -3.84 10.36 -13.90
CA GLY A 24 -3.17 11.13 -12.87
C GLY A 24 -1.66 10.89 -12.87
N LYS A 25 -0.91 11.80 -12.26
CA LYS A 25 0.57 11.81 -12.31
C LYS A 25 1.23 11.64 -10.95
N GLU A 26 0.44 11.57 -9.89
CA GLU A 26 0.88 11.51 -8.51
C GLU A 26 1.78 10.30 -8.25
N GLU A 27 1.53 9.17 -8.92
CA GLU A 27 2.44 8.02 -8.89
C GLU A 27 3.83 8.38 -9.39
N MET A 28 3.94 9.02 -10.54
CA MET A 28 5.22 9.38 -11.16
C MET A 28 5.92 10.52 -10.42
N GLU A 29 5.17 11.53 -10.00
CA GLU A 29 5.70 12.77 -9.45
C GLU A 29 6.03 12.65 -7.95
N THR A 30 5.34 11.77 -7.22
CA THR A 30 5.47 11.69 -5.75
C THR A 30 5.71 10.26 -5.24
N ILE A 31 4.84 9.30 -5.59
CA ILE A 31 4.84 7.99 -4.92
C ILE A 31 6.04 7.14 -5.35
N ILE A 32 6.34 7.05 -6.65
CA ILE A 32 7.52 6.33 -7.17
C ILE A 32 8.81 6.90 -6.59
N PRO A 33 9.06 8.23 -6.59
CA PRO A 33 10.21 8.81 -5.91
C PRO A 33 10.32 8.42 -4.44
N ALA A 34 9.22 8.41 -3.68
CA ALA A 34 9.21 8.01 -2.28
C ALA A 34 9.54 6.52 -2.09
N ILE A 35 9.03 5.64 -2.95
CA ILE A 35 9.34 4.20 -2.94
C ILE A 35 10.83 3.97 -3.26
N GLU A 36 11.38 4.66 -4.25
CA GLU A 36 12.80 4.57 -4.59
C GLU A 36 13.70 5.06 -3.45
N GLN A 37 13.27 6.10 -2.73
CA GLN A 37 13.98 6.55 -1.53
C GLN A 37 13.96 5.48 -0.43
N ALA A 38 12.79 4.90 -0.13
CA ALA A 38 12.66 3.82 0.84
C ALA A 38 13.51 2.57 0.48
N ARG A 39 13.63 2.25 -0.82
CA ARG A 39 14.51 1.18 -1.31
C ARG A 39 15.98 1.45 -0.99
N LYS A 40 16.44 2.69 -1.15
CA LYS A 40 17.82 3.09 -0.80
C LYS A 40 18.09 2.92 0.70
N GLU A 41 17.05 3.08 1.52
CA GLU A 41 17.08 2.83 2.97
C GLU A 41 16.95 1.34 3.34
N LYS A 42 17.01 0.45 2.34
CA LYS A 42 16.94 -1.02 2.49
C LYS A 42 15.60 -1.52 3.03
N ILE A 43 14.52 -0.76 2.84
CA ILE A 43 13.17 -1.20 3.15
C ILE A 43 12.68 -2.16 2.06
N THR A 44 12.17 -3.32 2.44
CA THR A 44 11.57 -4.30 1.51
C THR A 44 10.21 -3.81 1.05
N ILE A 45 10.19 -2.98 -0.01
CA ILE A 45 9.00 -2.24 -0.47
C ILE A 45 8.68 -2.48 -1.96
N SER A 46 7.39 -2.67 -2.25
CA SER A 46 6.84 -2.88 -3.59
C SER A 46 5.71 -1.91 -3.90
N GLY A 47 5.71 -1.32 -5.10
CA GLY A 47 4.65 -0.44 -5.58
C GLY A 47 5.14 0.62 -6.57
N PRO A 48 4.27 1.58 -6.95
CA PRO A 48 2.86 1.64 -6.56
C PRO A 48 2.06 0.50 -7.21
N LEU A 49 1.24 -0.19 -6.41
CA LEU A 49 0.32 -1.23 -6.89
C LEU A 49 -1.08 -0.62 -7.05
N PRO A 50 -1.88 -1.04 -8.06
CA PRO A 50 -3.31 -0.75 -8.05
C PRO A 50 -3.90 -1.09 -6.67
N GLY A 51 -4.71 -0.19 -6.10
CA GLY A 51 -5.12 -0.30 -4.69
C GLY A 51 -5.80 -1.63 -4.37
N ASP A 52 -6.72 -2.07 -5.22
CA ASP A 52 -7.40 -3.36 -5.16
C ASP A 52 -6.41 -4.54 -5.10
N LYS A 53 -5.40 -4.54 -5.99
CA LYS A 53 -4.36 -5.56 -6.03
C LYS A 53 -3.48 -5.52 -4.79
N GLY A 54 -3.04 -4.33 -4.37
CA GLY A 54 -2.18 -4.14 -3.20
C GLY A 54 -2.85 -4.68 -1.94
N ILE A 55 -4.12 -4.32 -1.72
CA ILE A 55 -4.92 -4.79 -0.60
C ILE A 55 -5.13 -6.31 -0.66
N TYR A 56 -5.52 -6.85 -1.83
CA TYR A 56 -5.76 -8.28 -2.00
C TYR A 56 -4.50 -9.10 -1.71
N ASP A 57 -3.36 -8.70 -2.28
CA ASP A 57 -2.09 -9.40 -2.10
C ASP A 57 -1.61 -9.33 -0.64
N THR A 58 -1.81 -8.20 0.05
CA THR A 58 -1.51 -8.07 1.50
C THR A 58 -2.43 -8.94 2.35
N ALA A 59 -3.75 -8.92 2.09
CA ALA A 59 -4.70 -9.80 2.78
C ALA A 59 -4.40 -11.29 2.56
N GLY A 60 -3.85 -11.63 1.39
CA GLY A 60 -3.36 -12.97 1.05
C GLY A 60 -1.96 -13.32 1.60
N GLY A 61 -1.32 -12.44 2.37
CA GLY A 61 -0.03 -12.70 3.03
C GLY A 61 1.21 -12.55 2.15
N ARG A 62 1.07 -12.03 0.91
CA ARG A 62 2.22 -11.69 0.06
C ARG A 62 3.04 -10.54 0.66
N TYR A 63 2.37 -9.65 1.39
CA TYR A 63 2.96 -8.52 2.10
C TYR A 63 2.53 -8.55 3.57
N ASP A 64 3.36 -8.00 4.44
CA ASP A 64 3.09 -7.93 5.88
C ASP A 64 2.27 -6.66 6.22
N PHE A 65 2.48 -5.58 5.47
CA PHE A 65 1.72 -4.33 5.61
C PHE A 65 1.37 -3.74 4.24
N ALA A 66 0.25 -3.01 4.17
CA ALA A 66 -0.11 -2.15 3.05
C ALA A 66 -0.13 -0.69 3.50
N VAL A 67 0.57 0.18 2.78
CA VAL A 67 0.42 1.63 2.86
C VAL A 67 -0.65 2.03 1.84
N VAL A 68 -1.75 2.56 2.33
CA VAL A 68 -2.85 3.10 1.52
C VAL A 68 -2.76 4.62 1.46
N MET A 69 -3.23 5.20 0.36
CA MET A 69 -3.13 6.64 0.11
C MET A 69 -4.21 7.45 0.83
N TYR A 70 -5.36 6.84 1.13
CA TYR A 70 -6.45 7.50 1.84
C TYR A 70 -7.27 6.53 2.68
N HIS A 71 -8.08 7.08 3.59
CA HIS A 71 -8.81 6.36 4.62
C HIS A 71 -9.63 5.19 4.06
N ASP A 72 -10.55 5.46 3.13
CA ASP A 72 -11.47 4.43 2.64
C ASP A 72 -10.80 3.37 1.77
N GLN A 73 -9.66 3.68 1.15
CA GLN A 73 -8.87 2.71 0.41
C GLN A 73 -8.46 1.53 1.31
N GLY A 74 -8.13 1.79 2.58
CA GLY A 74 -7.77 0.73 3.55
C GLY A 74 -8.88 0.33 4.52
N GLN A 75 -9.74 1.26 4.92
CA GLN A 75 -10.74 0.99 5.97
C GLN A 75 -11.90 0.16 5.46
N VAL A 76 -12.34 0.36 4.21
CA VAL A 76 -13.37 -0.47 3.59
C VAL A 76 -12.96 -1.96 3.56
N PRO A 77 -11.79 -2.35 3.03
CA PRO A 77 -11.41 -3.77 2.99
C PRO A 77 -11.12 -4.35 4.37
N VAL A 78 -10.52 -3.60 5.31
CA VAL A 78 -10.31 -4.07 6.69
C VAL A 78 -11.65 -4.41 7.35
N LYS A 79 -12.65 -3.54 7.19
CA LYS A 79 -14.00 -3.76 7.71
C LYS A 79 -14.71 -4.92 7.01
N LEU A 80 -14.51 -5.09 5.70
CA LEU A 80 -15.07 -6.21 4.95
C LEU A 80 -14.51 -7.56 5.42
N LEU A 81 -13.21 -7.63 5.71
CA LEU A 81 -12.53 -8.86 6.10
C LEU A 81 -12.65 -9.18 7.59
N SER A 82 -12.71 -8.16 8.46
CA SER A 82 -12.49 -8.34 9.90
C SER A 82 -13.16 -7.30 10.79
N TYR A 83 -14.40 -6.90 10.46
CA TYR A 83 -15.14 -5.81 11.14
C TYR A 83 -15.05 -5.81 12.68
N THR A 84 -15.23 -6.97 13.32
CA THR A 84 -15.31 -7.08 14.78
C THR A 84 -13.98 -7.40 15.47
N LYS A 85 -12.92 -7.65 14.70
CA LYS A 85 -11.60 -8.06 15.22
C LYS A 85 -10.49 -7.07 14.87
N SER A 86 -10.73 -6.14 13.96
CA SER A 86 -9.77 -5.09 13.61
C SER A 86 -9.60 -4.09 14.77
N VAL A 87 -8.37 -3.67 15.01
CA VAL A 87 -8.01 -2.61 15.97
C VAL A 87 -7.28 -1.48 15.27
N ASN A 88 -7.37 -0.27 15.82
CA ASN A 88 -6.58 0.87 15.39
C ASN A 88 -5.38 1.03 16.35
N VAL A 89 -4.19 1.26 15.79
CA VAL A 89 -2.95 1.48 16.54
C VAL A 89 -2.29 2.74 16.00
N THR A 90 -1.95 3.68 16.89
CA THR A 90 -1.11 4.84 16.55
C THR A 90 0.36 4.41 16.60
N LEU A 91 1.09 4.65 15.50
CA LEU A 91 2.51 4.32 15.35
C LEU A 91 3.40 5.54 15.61
#